data_AF-A0A3D9SRI5-F1
#
_entry.id   AF-A0A3D9SRI5-F1
#
_cell.length_a   1.000
_cell.length_b   1.000
_cell.length_c   1.000
_cell.angle_alpha   90.00
_cell.angle_beta   90.00
_cell.angle_gamma   90.00
#
_symmetry.space_group_name_H-M   'P 1'
#
loop_
_entity.id
_entity.type
_entity.pdbx_description
1 polymer ?
#
loop_
_entity_poly.entity_id
_entity_poly.type
_entity_poly.pdbx_seq_one_letter_code
_entity_poly.pdbx_strand_id
1 'polypeptide(L)' 'MASGGRHRFDAGAAVAGLFFLTAAGIFLAGAIAGDPVVPLDYLAAGTLIGLGVVGIIRVLTRGLRRDL' A
#
# COMPACT_ATOMS: atom_id res chain seq x y z
N MET A 1 28.95 12.38 -15.56
CA MET A 1 28.16 13.37 -14.82
C MET A 1 26.98 12.66 -14.19
N ALA A 2 27.05 12.38 -12.89
CA ALA A 2 25.92 11.82 -12.15
C ALA A 2 24.85 12.91 -12.01
N SER A 3 23.83 12.86 -12.87
CA SER A 3 22.61 13.62 -12.66
C SER A 3 21.89 12.99 -11.47
N GLY A 4 22.16 13.52 -10.27
CA GLY A 4 21.42 13.20 -9.05
C GLY A 4 19.98 13.68 -9.20
N GLY A 5 19.18 12.92 -9.95
CA GLY A 5 17.76 13.16 -10.11
C GLY A 5 17.13 13.13 -8.73
N ARG A 6 16.59 14.28 -8.31
CA ARG A 6 15.88 14.45 -7.04
C ARG A 6 14.76 13.40 -7.00
N HIS A 7 14.98 12.30 -6.29
CA HIS A 7 14.02 11.22 -6.10
C HIS A 7 12.90 11.76 -5.21
N ARG A 8 11.96 12.50 -5.81
CA ARG A 8 10.83 13.11 -5.10
C ARG A 8 9.97 11.97 -4.57
N PHE A 9 9.99 11.78 -3.24
CA PHE A 9 9.24 10.77 -2.51
C PHE A 9 7.78 10.72 -3.00
N ASP A 10 7.32 9.52 -3.38
CA ASP A 10 5.94 9.26 -3.76
C ASP A 10 5.24 8.59 -2.57
N ALA A 11 4.52 9.41 -1.78
CA ALA A 11 3.76 8.94 -0.64
C ALA A 11 2.70 7.89 -1.04
N GLY A 12 2.13 7.99 -2.25
CA GLY A 12 1.19 7.00 -2.77
C GLY A 12 1.86 5.64 -3.00
N ALA A 13 3.08 5.62 -3.55
CA ALA A 13 3.85 4.40 -3.71
C ALA A 13 4.26 3.79 -2.36
N ALA A 14 4.66 4.63 -1.40
CA ALA A 14 5.03 4.18 -0.06
C ALA A 14 3.84 3.53 0.67
N VAL A 15 2.66 4.15 0.63
CA VAL A 15 1.46 3.61 1.29
C VAL A 15 0.97 2.34 0.60
N ALA A 16 1.04 2.26 -0.74
CA ALA A 16 0.74 1.04 -1.46
C ALA A 16 1.67 -0.11 -1.03
N GLY A 17 2.98 0.14 -0.99
CA GLY A 17 3.95 -0.86 -0.54
C GLY A 17 3.67 -1.36 0.87
N LEU A 18 3.33 -0.46 1.80
CA LEU A 18 3.02 -0.81 3.19
C LEU A 18 1.73 -1.62 3.31
N PHE A 19 0.70 -1.29 2.52
CA PHE A 19 -0.53 -2.07 2.41
C PHE A 19 -0.26 -3.50 1.92
N PHE A 20 0.46 -3.64 0.81
CA PHE A 20 0.79 -4.96 0.24
C PHE A 20 1.69 -5.78 1.17
N LEU A 21 2.65 -5.15 1.84
CA LEU A 21 3.53 -5.80 2.81
C LEU A 21 2.72 -6.34 4.00
N THR A 22 1.76 -5.56 4.49
CA THR A 22 0.87 -5.98 5.59
C THR A 22 0.01 -7.16 5.16
N ALA A 23 -0.61 -7.08 3.98
CA ALA A 23 -1.40 -8.20 3.44
C ALA A 23 -0.55 -9.46 3.27
N ALA A 24 0.64 -9.34 2.67
CA ALA A 24 1.58 -10.45 2.50
C ALA A 24 1.98 -11.07 3.85
N GLY A 25 2.21 -10.24 4.88
CA GLY A 25 2.50 -10.71 6.24
C GLY A 25 1.37 -11.53 6.85
N ILE A 26 0.11 -11.13 6.65
CA ILE A 26 -1.06 -11.89 7.13
C ILE A 26 -1.14 -13.26 6.43
N PHE A 27 -0.97 -13.29 5.11
CA PHE A 27 -0.96 -14.54 4.36
C PHE A 27 0.20 -15.45 4.75
N LEU A 28 1.40 -14.89 4.95
CA LEU A 28 2.57 -15.63 5.40
C LEU A 28 2.35 -16.22 6.81
N ALA A 29 1.78 -15.43 7.72
CA ALA A 29 1.45 -15.91 9.06
C ALA A 29 0.44 -17.07 9.03
N GLY A 30 -0.59 -16.98 8.18
CA GLY A 30 -1.53 -18.09 7.95
C GLY A 30 -0.86 -19.33 7.37
N ALA A 31 0.05 -19.15 6.41
CA ALA A 31 0.80 -20.26 5.84
C ALA A 31 1.67 -20.98 6.88
N ILE A 32 2.28 -20.23 7.81
CA ILE A 32 3.08 -20.81 8.90
C ILE A 32 2.19 -21.48 9.96
N ALA A 33 1.04 -20.89 10.28
CA ALA A 33 0.10 -21.42 11.26
C ALA A 33 -0.64 -22.68 10.79
N GLY A 34 -0.75 -22.88 9.47
CA GLY A 34 -1.54 -23.97 8.88
C GLY A 34 -3.04 -23.67 8.78
N ASP A 35 -3.48 -22.55 9.35
CA ASP A 35 -4.86 -22.08 9.34
C ASP A 35 -4.93 -20.57 9.06
N PRO A 36 -6.06 -20.05 8.52
CA PRO A 36 -6.22 -18.62 8.28
C PRO A 36 -6.15 -17.81 9.58
N VAL A 37 -5.20 -16.86 9.66
CA VAL A 37 -5.07 -15.94 10.81
C VAL A 37 -6.19 -14.89 10.80
N VAL A 38 -6.67 -14.52 9.62
CA VAL A 38 -7.77 -13.56 9.44
C VAL A 38 -8.82 -14.20 8.52
N PRO A 39 -10.11 -14.18 8.89
CA PRO A 39 -11.16 -14.70 8.02
C PRO A 39 -11.23 -13.93 6.70
N LEU A 40 -11.62 -14.63 5.63
CA LEU A 40 -11.60 -14.10 4.26
C LEU A 40 -12.49 -12.85 4.10
N ASP A 41 -13.62 -12.79 4.80
CA ASP A 41 -14.54 -11.65 4.72
C ASP A 41 -13.90 -10.36 5.24
N TYR A 42 -13.11 -10.46 6.32
CA TYR A 42 -12.35 -9.31 6.86
C TYR A 42 -11.18 -8.93 5.95
N LEU A 43 -10.52 -9.91 5.33
CA LEU A 43 -9.48 -9.65 4.34
C LEU A 43 -10.05 -8.92 3.11
N ALA A 44 -11.21 -9.34 2.61
CA ALA A 44 -11.87 -8.71 1.48
C ALA A 44 -12.26 -7.26 1.81
N ALA A 45 -12.93 -7.04 2.94
CA ALA A 45 -13.32 -5.71 3.39
C ALA A 45 -12.10 -4.81 3.63
N GLY A 46 -11.08 -5.31 4.35
CA GLY A 46 -9.84 -4.59 4.62
C GLY A 46 -9.06 -4.26 3.36
N THR A 47 -9.06 -5.17 2.37
CA THR A 47 -8.43 -4.95 1.06
C THR A 47 -9.12 -3.83 0.30
N LEU A 48 -10.45 -3.83 0.24
CA LEU A 48 -11.21 -2.76 -0.42
C LEU A 48 -10.96 -1.40 0.23
N ILE A 49 -10.99 -1.35 1.57
CA ILE A 49 -10.69 -0.12 2.32
C ILE A 49 -9.26 0.34 2.03
N GLY A 50 -8.28 -0.57 2.11
CA GLY A 50 -6.87 -0.27 1.85
C GLY A 50 -6.62 0.23 0.42
N LEU A 51 -7.24 -0.39 -0.58
CA LEU A 51 -7.17 0.06 -1.97
C LEU A 51 -7.81 1.45 -2.15
N GLY A 52 -8.91 1.74 -1.47
CA GLY A 52 -9.53 3.07 -1.45
C GLY A 52 -8.58 4.13 -0.87
N VAL A 53 -7.96 3.85 0.27
CA VAL A 53 -7.00 4.75 0.92
C VAL A 53 -5.78 5.00 0.04
N VAL A 54 -5.18 3.93 -0.53
CA VAL A 54 -4.05 4.04 -1.46
C VAL A 54 -4.42 4.89 -2.67
N GLY A 55 -5.61 4.68 -3.24
CA GLY A 55 -6.13 5.45 -4.37
C GLY A 55 -6.24 6.95 -4.04
N ILE A 56 -6.87 7.29 -2.92
CA ILE A 56 -7.03 8.68 -2.45
C ILE A 56 -5.67 9.34 -2.28
N ILE A 57 -4.74 8.70 -1.56
CA ILE A 57 -3.41 9.26 -1.31
C ILE A 57 -2.65 9.45 -2.62
N ARG A 58 -2.75 8.49 -3.55
CA ARG A 58 -2.11 8.61 -4.87
C ARG A 58 -2.66 9.80 -5.67
N VAL A 59 -3.97 10.04 -5.62
CA VAL A 59 -4.62 11.20 -6.27
C VAL A 59 -4.16 12.50 -5.61
N LEU A 60 -4.21 12.59 -4.28
CA LEU A 60 -3.77 13.77 -3.53
C LEU A 60 -2.29 14.10 -3.79
N THR A 61 -1.42 13.08 -3.78
CA THR A 61 0.01 13.23 -4.02
C THR A 61 0.31 13.61 -5.47
N ARG A 62 -0.53 13.19 -6.44
CA ARG A 62 -0.44 13.64 -7.85
C ARG A 62 -0.97 15.06 -8.06
N GLY A 63 -2.05 15.45 -7.38
CA GLY A 63 -2.63 16.79 -7.43
C GLY A 63 -1.67 17.85 -6.86
N LEU A 64 -1.05 17.54 -5.71
CA LEU A 64 -0.05 18.39 -5.07
C LEU A 64 1.19 18.66 -5.95
N ARG A 65 1.47 17.79 -6.93
CA ARG A 65 2.58 17.97 -7.88
C ARG A 65 2.26 18.94 -9.02
N ARG A 66 1.00 19.36 -9.21
CA ARG A 66 0.61 20.31 -10.27
C ARG A 66 0.64 21.77 -9.81
N ASP A 67 0.61 22.01 -8.49
CA ASP A 67 0.57 23.34 -7.89
C ASP A 67 1.95 23.81 -7.34
N LEU A 68 3.02 23.04 -7.56
CA LEU A 68 4.42 23.36 -7.24
C LEU A 68 5.31 23.34 -8.48
#